data_AF-A0A2V9BPS1-F1
#
_entry.id   AF-A0A2V9BPS1-F1
#
_cell.length_a   1.000
_cell.length_b   1.000
_cell.length_c   1.000
_cell.angle_alpha   90.00
_cell.angle_beta   90.00
_cell.angle_gamma   90.00
#
_symmetry.space_group_name_H-M   'P 1'
#
loop_
_entity.id
_entity.type
_entity.pdbx_description
1 polymer ?
#
loop_
_entity_poly.entity_id
_entity_poly.type
_entity_poly.pdbx_seq_one_letter_code
_entity_poly.pdbx_strand_id
1 'polypeptide(L)'
;MKATAPSRKQKESAAEPSPRSWRVAAAILALLVFLPPDTTAQKLPQPPTLPRPTAESGGVPTVAATPSLPMAPAELRLPEERWAPPDTDEAIPLVAPDIPCSLPQVLQAASQRVKELTVNLDRFAAIERIEHREVDKKGHWRAPKERSFEYVVTVSEIRPGMVIAEEWRNGSSSTESFPTHLATLGMVALALVFHPNYVGEHNVTCEGLGQWRGRPAWQLRFQERPNRKFSDFGFRIREHSFPAKLKGRAWFAVDTHELLRLETDLVEPLPKIRLYR
;
A
#
# COMPACT_ATOMS: atom_id res chain seq x y z
N MET A 1 -73.97 -56.40 6.37
CA MET A 1 -73.78 -55.12 5.64
C MET A 1 -72.32 -55.09 5.19
N LYS A 2 -72.01 -55.36 3.91
CA LYS A 2 -71.72 -54.37 2.82
C LYS A 2 -70.61 -53.38 3.25
N ALA A 3 -69.50 -53.14 2.53
CA ALA A 3 -69.10 -53.34 1.13
C ALA A 3 -67.55 -53.47 1.06
N THR A 4 -66.94 -54.43 0.36
CA THR A 4 -66.62 -54.51 -1.09
C THR A 4 -65.54 -53.53 -1.56
N ALA A 5 -64.28 -54.01 -1.61
CA ALA A 5 -63.27 -53.58 -2.60
C ALA A 5 -63.65 -54.18 -3.98
N PRO A 6 -63.17 -53.64 -5.13
CA PRO A 6 -61.90 -54.19 -5.65
C PRO A 6 -61.10 -53.29 -6.63
N SER A 7 -59.94 -53.86 -6.99
CA SER A 7 -59.39 -53.98 -8.35
C SER A 7 -58.51 -52.88 -8.94
N ARG A 8 -57.22 -53.22 -8.89
CA ARG A 8 -56.11 -52.81 -9.74
C ARG A 8 -56.26 -53.42 -11.16
N LYS A 9 -56.20 -52.58 -12.19
CA LYS A 9 -55.87 -52.92 -13.59
C LYS A 9 -55.36 -51.64 -14.27
N GLN A 10 -54.50 -51.60 -15.27
CA GLN A 10 -53.57 -52.52 -15.94
C GLN A 10 -53.08 -51.68 -17.15
N LYS A 11 -51.77 -51.61 -17.45
CA LYS A 11 -51.33 -51.79 -18.85
C LYS A 11 -49.83 -52.01 -18.98
N GLU A 12 -49.57 -53.15 -19.61
CA GLU A 12 -48.35 -53.70 -20.17
C GLU A 12 -48.05 -53.08 -21.54
N SER A 13 -46.75 -52.98 -21.86
CA SER A 13 -46.11 -53.29 -23.17
C SER A 13 -44.60 -53.01 -23.01
N ALA A 14 -43.67 -53.98 -23.06
CA ALA A 14 -43.10 -54.68 -24.24
C ALA A 14 -42.59 -53.69 -25.31
N ALA A 15 -41.38 -53.72 -25.87
CA ALA A 15 -40.32 -54.73 -25.97
C ALA A 15 -38.96 -54.10 -26.42
N GLU A 16 -37.88 -54.87 -26.22
CA GLU A 16 -36.51 -54.90 -26.80
C GLU A 16 -35.91 -53.74 -27.65
N PRO A 17 -34.61 -53.42 -27.43
CA PRO A 17 -33.75 -52.82 -28.45
C PRO A 17 -32.75 -53.85 -29.02
N SER A 18 -32.75 -54.01 -30.35
CA SER A 18 -31.72 -54.74 -31.11
C SER A 18 -30.93 -53.77 -32.02
N PRO A 19 -29.74 -54.16 -32.52
CA PRO A 19 -28.56 -53.31 -32.55
C PRO A 19 -28.21 -52.78 -33.95
N ARG A 20 -27.59 -51.59 -34.00
CA ARG A 20 -26.56 -51.22 -34.99
C ARG A 20 -25.93 -49.88 -34.58
N SER A 21 -24.68 -49.93 -34.10
CA SER A 21 -23.49 -49.29 -34.69
C SER A 21 -23.65 -47.77 -34.86
N TRP A 22 -22.86 -46.92 -34.22
CA TRP A 22 -21.41 -46.76 -34.45
C TRP A 22 -20.65 -46.73 -33.10
N ARG A 23 -19.60 -47.53 -32.85
CA ARG A 23 -18.18 -47.21 -33.14
C ARG A 23 -17.90 -45.71 -32.94
N VAL A 24 -17.08 -45.25 -31.99
CA VAL A 24 -15.70 -45.66 -31.69
C VAL A 24 -15.36 -45.28 -30.24
N ALA A 25 -14.80 -46.23 -29.50
CA ALA A 25 -14.11 -45.99 -28.24
C ALA A 25 -12.67 -45.55 -28.49
N ALA A 26 -12.16 -44.74 -27.57
CA ALA A 26 -10.76 -44.67 -27.13
C ALA A 26 -9.68 -44.33 -28.17
N ALA A 27 -9.18 -43.08 -28.09
CA ALA A 27 -7.77 -42.74 -28.27
C ALA A 27 -7.51 -41.33 -27.70
N ILE A 28 -7.36 -41.20 -26.37
CA ILE A 28 -6.68 -40.03 -25.79
C ILE A 28 -5.18 -40.35 -25.89
N LEU A 29 -4.60 -39.95 -27.02
CA LEU A 29 -3.17 -39.98 -27.25
C LEU A 29 -2.55 -38.80 -26.52
N ALA A 30 -1.49 -39.09 -25.76
CA ALA A 30 -0.67 -38.13 -25.04
C ALA A 30 -0.09 -37.04 -25.96
N LEU A 31 -0.22 -35.78 -25.54
CA LEU A 31 0.73 -34.72 -25.87
C LEU A 31 1.15 -34.03 -24.56
N LEU A 32 2.06 -34.70 -23.84
CA LEU A 32 3.00 -34.02 -22.97
C LEU A 32 4.04 -33.36 -23.88
N VAL A 33 3.82 -32.10 -24.23
CA VAL A 33 4.94 -31.24 -24.64
C VAL A 33 5.68 -30.90 -23.35
N PHE A 34 6.80 -31.57 -23.14
CA PHE A 34 7.81 -31.15 -22.18
C PHE A 34 8.29 -29.75 -22.59
N LEU A 35 7.73 -28.73 -21.95
CA LEU A 35 8.46 -27.47 -21.78
C LEU A 35 9.71 -27.80 -20.95
N PRO A 36 10.92 -27.42 -21.38
CA PRO A 36 12.10 -27.55 -20.53
C PRO A 36 11.86 -26.73 -19.26
N PRO A 37 12.30 -27.19 -18.08
CA PRO A 37 12.30 -26.35 -16.90
C PRO A 37 13.17 -25.14 -17.23
N ASP A 38 12.59 -23.93 -17.20
CA ASP A 38 13.35 -22.68 -17.24
C ASP A 38 14.29 -22.68 -16.03
N THR A 39 15.50 -23.17 -16.28
CA THR A 39 16.58 -23.27 -15.31
C THR A 39 17.33 -21.94 -15.36
N THR A 40 16.61 -20.86 -15.05
CA THR A 40 17.20 -19.54 -14.85
C THR A 40 16.41 -18.72 -13.82
N ALA A 41 15.98 -19.37 -12.73
CA ALA A 41 15.81 -18.67 -11.48
C ALA A 41 17.22 -18.31 -10.95
N GLN A 42 17.78 -17.20 -11.43
CA GLN A 42 18.98 -16.63 -10.83
C GLN A 42 18.64 -16.29 -9.38
N LYS A 43 19.37 -16.91 -8.45
CA LYS A 43 19.35 -16.60 -7.03
C LYS A 43 19.48 -15.08 -6.86
N LEU A 44 18.47 -14.43 -6.28
CA LEU A 44 18.54 -12.99 -5.99
C LEU A 44 19.85 -12.71 -5.21
N PRO A 45 20.65 -11.71 -5.64
CA PRO A 45 21.81 -11.29 -4.88
C PRO A 45 21.40 -10.92 -3.45
N GLN A 46 22.14 -11.42 -2.47
CA GLN A 46 21.96 -10.98 -1.09
C GLN A 46 22.30 -9.48 -0.99
N PRO A 47 21.51 -8.67 -0.27
CA PRO A 47 21.83 -7.27 -0.08
C PRO A 47 23.14 -7.11 0.71
N PRO A 48 24.02 -6.17 0.33
CA PRO A 48 25.28 -5.94 1.03
C PRO A 48 25.03 -5.49 2.47
N THR A 49 25.77 -6.08 3.40
CA THR A 49 25.75 -5.69 4.82
C THR A 49 26.50 -4.37 4.98
N LEU A 50 25.81 -3.30 5.37
CA LEU A 50 26.44 -2.01 5.67
C LEU A 50 27.16 -2.10 7.03
N PRO A 51 28.45 -1.72 7.13
CA PRO A 51 29.15 -1.68 8.41
C PRO A 51 28.65 -0.53 9.29
N ARG A 52 28.51 -0.81 10.58
CA ARG A 52 28.14 0.14 11.64
C ARG A 52 29.30 1.13 11.87
N PRO A 53 29.07 2.46 11.87
CA PRO A 53 30.14 3.40 12.15
C PRO A 53 30.58 3.33 13.62
N THR A 54 31.88 3.14 13.80
CA THR A 54 32.63 3.22 15.06
C THR A 54 32.65 4.67 15.54
N ALA A 55 32.26 4.90 16.79
CA ALA A 55 32.38 6.22 17.41
C ALA A 55 33.84 6.48 17.79
N GLU A 56 34.50 7.41 17.10
CA GLU A 56 35.79 7.95 17.52
C GLU A 56 35.60 9.03 18.59
N SER A 57 36.35 8.86 19.68
CA SER A 57 36.44 9.73 20.84
C SER A 57 37.35 10.92 20.55
N GLY A 58 36.79 12.12 20.46
CA GLY A 58 37.52 13.39 20.46
C GLY A 58 37.41 14.10 21.81
N GLY A 59 38.53 14.24 22.52
CA GLY A 59 38.62 14.89 23.84
C GLY A 59 38.41 16.41 23.80
N VAL A 60 37.94 16.95 24.93
CA VAL A 60 37.72 18.39 25.15
C VAL A 60 38.75 18.90 26.18
N PRO A 61 39.41 20.06 25.96
CA PRO A 61 40.32 20.65 26.94
C PRO A 61 39.57 21.43 28.03
N THR A 62 40.15 21.38 29.24
CA THR A 62 39.69 22.00 30.49
C THR A 62 39.85 23.52 30.50
N VAL A 63 38.82 24.26 30.94
CA VAL A 63 38.94 25.65 31.40
C VAL A 63 38.23 25.83 32.76
N ALA A 64 38.88 26.61 33.62
CA ALA A 64 38.68 26.80 35.05
C ALA A 64 37.38 27.53 35.48
N ALA A 65 37.07 27.39 36.77
CA ALA A 65 35.81 27.72 37.44
C ALA A 65 35.81 29.05 38.21
N THR A 66 34.67 29.76 38.23
CA THR A 66 34.02 30.49 39.38
C THR A 66 32.82 31.33 38.90
N PRO A 67 31.90 31.83 39.76
CA PRO A 67 31.21 31.23 40.90
C PRO A 67 29.67 31.14 40.67
N SER A 68 29.02 30.34 41.51
CA SER A 68 27.62 29.93 41.47
C SER A 68 26.61 31.00 41.92
N LEU A 69 25.57 31.21 41.11
CA LEU A 69 24.27 31.79 41.49
C LEU A 69 23.24 30.65 41.67
N PRO A 70 22.24 30.79 42.57
CA PRO A 70 21.28 29.73 42.84
C PRO A 70 20.34 29.55 41.65
N MET A 71 20.59 28.51 40.86
CA MET A 71 19.71 28.07 39.80
C MET A 71 18.55 27.32 40.46
N ALA A 72 17.39 27.96 40.55
CA ALA A 72 16.14 27.21 40.71
C ALA A 72 16.10 26.15 39.60
N PRO A 73 15.66 24.92 39.86
CA PRO A 73 15.52 23.94 38.80
C PRO A 73 14.42 24.44 37.88
N ALA A 74 14.80 25.13 36.80
CA ALA A 74 14.03 25.05 35.59
C ALA A 74 13.99 23.55 35.29
N GLU A 75 12.83 22.93 35.53
CA GLU A 75 12.51 21.68 34.88
C GLU A 75 12.71 21.96 33.40
N LEU A 76 13.89 21.58 32.89
CA LEU A 76 14.08 21.28 31.49
C LEU A 76 13.11 20.13 31.22
N ARG A 77 11.85 20.50 30.97
CA ARG A 77 10.97 19.68 30.17
C ARG A 77 11.73 19.56 28.86
N LEU A 78 12.42 18.44 28.72
CA LEU A 78 12.83 17.95 27.41
C LEU A 78 11.61 18.15 26.51
N PRO A 79 11.76 18.76 25.33
CA PRO A 79 10.65 18.81 24.39
C PRO A 79 10.09 17.39 24.34
N GLU A 80 8.78 17.22 24.53
CA GLU A 80 8.15 15.95 24.15
C GLU A 80 8.67 15.69 22.75
N GLU A 81 9.58 14.71 22.62
CA GLU A 81 10.19 14.41 21.34
C GLU A 81 9.01 14.07 20.45
N ARG A 82 8.70 14.97 19.52
CA ARG A 82 7.64 14.79 18.53
C ARG A 82 8.09 13.60 17.70
N TRP A 83 7.67 12.42 18.14
CA TRP A 83 8.00 11.14 17.51
C TRP A 83 7.38 11.07 16.12
N ALA A 84 6.26 11.76 15.93
CA ALA A 84 5.60 11.93 14.65
C ALA A 84 6.33 13.02 13.85
N PRO A 85 6.63 12.76 12.56
CA PRO A 85 7.13 13.81 11.67
C PRO A 85 6.10 14.95 11.56
N PRO A 86 6.52 16.17 11.20
CA PRO A 86 5.62 17.29 10.97
C PRO A 86 4.51 16.96 9.98
N ASP A 87 3.36 17.62 10.13
CA ASP A 87 2.27 17.49 9.14
C ASP A 87 2.77 17.88 7.75
N THR A 88 2.27 17.20 6.72
CA THR A 88 2.57 17.57 5.33
C THR A 88 2.21 19.02 5.03
N ASP A 89 1.21 19.60 5.71
CA ASP A 89 0.83 21.01 5.53
C ASP A 89 1.51 21.98 6.54
N GLU A 90 2.31 21.51 7.50
CA GLU A 90 3.01 22.36 8.49
C GLU A 90 4.25 23.03 7.88
N ALA A 91 5.02 22.31 7.07
CA ALA A 91 6.22 22.82 6.39
C ALA A 91 6.13 22.59 4.88
N ILE A 92 5.53 23.53 4.15
CA ILE A 92 5.40 23.46 2.69
C ILE A 92 6.78 23.69 2.04
N PRO A 93 7.30 22.73 1.25
CA PRO A 93 8.61 22.91 0.63
C PRO A 93 8.61 24.04 -0.39
N LEU A 94 9.75 24.75 -0.45
CA LEU A 94 9.92 25.93 -1.29
C LEU A 94 9.79 25.57 -2.78
N VAL A 95 9.13 26.46 -3.51
CA VAL A 95 8.99 26.42 -4.97
C VAL A 95 9.63 27.66 -5.58
N ALA A 96 10.04 27.56 -6.84
CA ALA A 96 10.58 28.67 -7.59
C ALA A 96 9.55 29.80 -7.69
N PRO A 97 9.94 31.06 -7.40
CA PRO A 97 9.07 32.20 -7.63
C PRO A 97 8.84 32.38 -9.14
N ASP A 98 7.69 32.95 -9.51
CA ASP A 98 7.37 33.43 -10.85
C ASP A 98 7.32 32.38 -11.98
N ILE A 99 7.35 31.08 -11.65
CA ILE A 99 7.07 30.01 -12.61
C ILE A 99 5.61 29.58 -12.45
N PRO A 100 4.72 29.91 -13.42
CA PRO A 100 3.31 29.58 -13.30
C PRO A 100 3.12 28.07 -13.34
N CYS A 101 2.49 27.51 -12.30
CA CYS A 101 2.03 26.13 -12.36
C CYS A 101 0.61 26.05 -12.91
N SER A 102 0.50 25.58 -14.15
CA SER A 102 -0.79 25.27 -14.76
C SER A 102 -1.33 23.94 -14.20
N LEU A 103 -2.14 24.02 -13.13
CA LEU A 103 -2.75 22.84 -12.52
C LEU A 103 -3.45 21.93 -13.55
N PRO A 104 -4.28 22.42 -14.48
CA PRO A 104 -4.94 21.54 -15.45
C PRO A 104 -3.95 20.75 -16.32
N GLN A 105 -2.88 21.39 -16.80
CA GLN A 105 -1.89 20.75 -17.66
C GLN A 105 -1.03 19.74 -16.88
N VAL A 106 -0.50 20.15 -15.72
CA VAL A 106 0.34 19.30 -14.87
C VAL A 106 -0.45 18.10 -14.37
N LEU A 107 -1.69 18.31 -13.92
CA LEU A 107 -2.54 17.23 -13.42
C LEU A 107 -2.91 16.26 -14.53
N GLN A 108 -3.23 16.73 -15.74
CA GLN A 108 -3.53 15.87 -16.88
C GLN A 108 -2.34 15.00 -17.26
N ALA A 109 -1.14 15.57 -17.37
CA ALA A 109 0.07 14.85 -17.72
C ALA A 109 0.48 13.84 -16.63
N ALA A 110 0.44 14.25 -15.35
CA ALA A 110 0.68 13.37 -14.21
C ALA A 110 -0.32 12.20 -14.18
N SER A 111 -1.60 12.47 -14.39
CA SER A 111 -2.64 11.43 -14.38
C SER A 111 -2.46 10.44 -15.52
N GLN A 112 -2.12 10.94 -16.71
CA GLN A 112 -1.82 10.10 -17.86
C GLN A 112 -0.59 9.21 -17.59
N ARG A 113 0.46 9.76 -16.97
CA ARG A 113 1.66 8.98 -16.63
C ARG A 113 1.39 7.89 -15.59
N VAL A 114 0.55 8.18 -14.59
CA VAL A 114 0.10 7.16 -13.61
C VAL A 114 -0.73 6.07 -14.28
N LYS A 115 -1.61 6.42 -15.22
CA LYS A 115 -2.35 5.41 -16.01
C LYS A 115 -1.40 4.50 -16.80
N GLU A 116 -0.41 5.07 -17.47
CA GLU A 116 0.61 4.28 -18.18
C GLU A 116 1.38 3.36 -17.25
N LEU A 117 1.73 3.83 -16.05
CA LEU A 117 2.38 2.99 -15.03
C LEU A 117 1.51 1.78 -14.68
N THR A 118 0.21 1.98 -14.45
CA THR A 118 -0.69 0.87 -14.10
C THR A 118 -0.87 -0.15 -15.23
N VAL A 119 -0.77 0.28 -16.48
CA VAL A 119 -0.83 -0.62 -17.65
C VAL A 119 0.45 -1.43 -17.80
N ASN A 120 1.61 -0.83 -17.47
CA ASN A 120 2.92 -1.46 -17.64
C ASN A 120 3.39 -2.27 -16.42
N LEU A 121 2.83 -2.00 -15.23
CA LEU A 121 3.15 -2.65 -13.96
C LEU A 121 1.88 -3.27 -13.35
N ASP A 122 1.30 -4.22 -14.08
CA ASP A 122 0.09 -4.93 -13.68
C ASP A 122 0.35 -5.99 -12.59
N ARG A 123 1.59 -6.45 -12.44
CA ARG A 123 1.98 -7.37 -11.36
C ARG A 123 3.45 -7.23 -10.99
N PHE A 124 3.74 -7.26 -9.69
CA PHE A 124 5.12 -7.39 -9.21
C PHE A 124 5.22 -8.23 -7.94
N ALA A 125 6.42 -8.73 -7.68
CA ALA A 125 6.78 -9.45 -6.46
C ALA A 125 7.98 -8.78 -5.79
N ALA A 126 7.98 -8.72 -4.47
CA ALA A 126 9.04 -8.15 -3.66
C ALA A 126 9.15 -8.87 -2.31
N ILE A 127 10.20 -8.55 -1.55
CA ILE A 127 10.28 -8.90 -0.13
C ILE A 127 9.98 -7.63 0.68
N GLU A 128 8.81 -7.58 1.31
CA GLU A 128 8.47 -6.50 2.23
C GLU A 128 9.10 -6.80 3.59
N ARG A 129 9.86 -5.85 4.13
CA ARG A 129 10.41 -5.92 5.49
C ARG A 129 9.73 -4.88 6.34
N ILE A 130 9.10 -5.33 7.42
CA ILE A 130 8.45 -4.45 8.39
C ILE A 130 9.21 -4.49 9.71
N GLU A 131 9.36 -3.32 10.32
CA GLU A 131 9.83 -3.17 11.69
C GLU A 131 8.70 -2.58 12.52
N HIS A 132 8.28 -3.30 13.56
CA HIS A 132 7.25 -2.83 14.48
C HIS A 132 7.88 -2.44 15.81
N ARG A 133 7.66 -1.21 16.25
CA ARG A 133 8.08 -0.73 17.57
C ARG A 133 6.89 -0.28 18.39
N GLU A 134 6.84 -0.73 19.63
CA GLU A 134 5.86 -0.27 20.60
C GLU A 134 6.47 0.83 21.46
N VAL A 135 5.72 1.90 21.72
CA VAL A 135 6.08 2.92 22.70
C VAL A 135 5.37 2.59 24.00
N ASP A 136 6.11 2.53 25.11
CA ASP A 136 5.51 2.32 26.42
C ASP A 136 4.84 3.59 26.97
N LYS A 137 4.14 3.47 28.11
CA LYS A 137 3.44 4.61 28.73
C LYS A 137 4.36 5.77 29.15
N LYS A 138 5.67 5.53 29.22
CA LYS A 138 6.70 6.51 29.59
C LYS A 138 7.39 7.10 28.36
N GLY A 139 6.96 6.75 27.14
CA GLY A 139 7.56 7.22 25.90
C GLY A 139 8.79 6.41 25.46
N HIS A 140 9.14 5.33 26.14
CA HIS A 140 10.30 4.52 25.74
C HIS A 140 9.94 3.51 24.65
N TRP A 141 10.78 3.45 23.62
CA TRP A 141 10.71 2.44 22.57
C TRP A 141 11.03 1.05 23.12
N ARG A 142 10.15 0.08 22.88
CA ARG A 142 10.46 -1.34 23.08
C ARG A 142 11.35 -1.86 21.94
N ALA A 143 11.94 -3.03 22.17
CA ALA A 143 12.71 -3.72 21.14
C ALA A 143 11.88 -3.91 19.86
N PRO A 144 12.47 -3.68 18.68
CA PRO A 144 11.78 -3.85 17.41
C PRO A 144 11.37 -5.30 17.20
N LYS A 145 10.19 -5.50 16.63
CA LYS A 145 9.69 -6.77 16.12
C LYS A 145 9.74 -6.73 14.60
N GLU A 146 10.71 -7.42 14.02
CA GLU A 146 10.88 -7.47 12.57
C GLU A 146 10.14 -8.64 11.94
N ARG A 147 9.55 -8.41 10.76
CA ARG A 147 8.96 -9.44 9.91
C ARG A 147 9.27 -9.18 8.45
N SER A 148 9.34 -10.27 7.68
CA SER A 148 9.50 -10.22 6.23
C SER A 148 8.38 -11.01 5.57
N PHE A 149 7.89 -10.52 4.44
CA PHE A 149 6.84 -11.14 3.66
C PHE A 149 7.28 -11.32 2.21
N GLU A 150 6.94 -12.45 1.62
CA GLU A 150 6.82 -12.58 0.17
C GLU A 150 5.61 -11.75 -0.26
N TYR A 151 5.89 -10.58 -0.81
CA TYR A 151 4.90 -9.57 -1.13
C TYR A 151 4.59 -9.63 -2.62
N VAL A 152 3.34 -9.87 -2.96
CA VAL A 152 2.86 -9.88 -4.35
C VAL A 152 1.76 -8.86 -4.48
N VAL A 153 1.81 -8.10 -5.57
CA VAL A 153 0.81 -7.10 -5.89
C VAL A 153 0.34 -7.29 -7.31
N THR A 154 -0.96 -7.17 -7.50
CA THR A 154 -1.60 -7.13 -8.82
C THR A 154 -2.40 -5.85 -8.93
N VAL A 155 -2.17 -5.09 -9.99
CA VAL A 155 -2.95 -3.91 -10.36
C VAL A 155 -3.80 -4.27 -11.57
N SER A 156 -5.11 -4.20 -11.44
CA SER A 156 -6.01 -4.60 -12.52
C SER A 156 -7.29 -3.77 -12.55
N GLU A 157 -7.84 -3.59 -13.75
CA GLU A 157 -9.16 -3.01 -13.94
C GLU A 157 -10.23 -4.10 -13.87
N ILE A 158 -10.88 -4.24 -12.70
CA ILE A 158 -11.87 -5.31 -12.49
C ILE A 158 -13.22 -5.02 -13.16
N ARG A 159 -13.52 -3.74 -13.41
CA ARG A 159 -14.68 -3.23 -14.16
C ARG A 159 -14.30 -1.88 -14.77
N PRO A 160 -14.97 -1.43 -15.84
CA PRO A 160 -14.70 -0.13 -16.45
C PRO A 160 -14.69 1.00 -15.42
N GLY A 161 -13.58 1.72 -15.31
CA GLY A 161 -13.38 2.80 -14.36
C GLY A 161 -12.90 2.36 -12.97
N MET A 162 -12.67 1.07 -12.72
CA MET A 162 -12.34 0.52 -11.40
C MET A 162 -11.03 -0.26 -11.43
N VAL A 163 -9.93 0.44 -11.18
CA VAL A 163 -8.56 -0.09 -11.10
C VAL A 163 -8.19 -0.37 -9.65
N ILE A 164 -8.05 -1.62 -9.26
CA ILE A 164 -7.69 -1.98 -7.88
C ILE A 164 -6.26 -2.47 -7.80
N ALA A 165 -5.62 -2.24 -6.64
CA ALA A 165 -4.38 -2.89 -6.26
C ALA A 165 -4.68 -3.94 -5.20
N GLU A 166 -4.50 -5.21 -5.54
CA GLU A 166 -4.62 -6.33 -4.61
C GLU A 166 -3.24 -6.68 -4.07
N GLU A 167 -3.14 -6.81 -2.75
CA GLU A 167 -1.89 -7.06 -2.04
C GLU A 167 -1.94 -8.38 -1.28
N TRP A 168 -0.94 -9.24 -1.49
CA TRP A 168 -0.77 -10.49 -0.77
C TRP A 168 0.58 -10.55 -0.08
N ARG A 169 0.59 -11.10 1.15
CA ARG A 169 1.78 -11.30 1.97
C ARG A 169 1.85 -12.77 2.35
N ASN A 170 2.87 -13.49 1.89
CA ASN A 170 2.98 -14.95 2.00
C ASN A 170 1.73 -15.67 1.44
N GLY A 171 1.18 -15.18 0.32
CA GLY A 171 -0.01 -15.75 -0.31
C GLY A 171 -1.33 -15.51 0.42
N SER A 172 -1.35 -14.71 1.49
CA SER A 172 -2.54 -14.42 2.29
C SER A 172 -2.76 -12.92 2.47
N SER A 173 -4.02 -12.54 2.74
CA SER A 173 -4.40 -11.21 3.20
C SER A 173 -4.62 -11.17 4.73
N SER A 174 -4.37 -12.26 5.45
CA SER A 174 -4.55 -12.35 6.91
C SER A 174 -3.60 -11.42 7.68
N THR A 175 -4.05 -10.90 8.82
CA THR A 175 -3.22 -10.10 9.74
C THR A 175 -2.49 -10.93 10.79
N GLU A 176 -2.70 -12.26 10.83
CA GLU A 176 -2.14 -13.14 11.87
C GLU A 176 -0.62 -13.11 11.95
N SER A 177 0.06 -12.95 10.82
CA SER A 177 1.51 -12.93 10.70
C SER A 177 2.13 -11.57 11.07
N PHE A 178 1.32 -10.53 11.22
CA PHE A 178 1.78 -9.19 11.60
C PHE A 178 2.01 -9.09 13.11
N PRO A 179 3.09 -8.42 13.57
CA PRO A 179 3.24 -8.06 14.97
C PRO A 179 1.99 -7.30 15.44
N THR A 180 1.43 -7.70 16.60
CA THR A 180 0.21 -7.12 17.19
C THR A 180 -1.07 -7.26 16.35
N HIS A 181 -1.05 -8.06 15.27
CA HIS A 181 -2.15 -8.20 14.31
C HIS A 181 -2.54 -6.89 13.62
N LEU A 182 -1.61 -5.94 13.51
CA LEU A 182 -1.81 -4.66 12.84
C LEU A 182 -1.14 -4.69 11.47
N ALA A 183 -1.95 -4.56 10.43
CA ALA A 183 -1.50 -4.45 9.05
C ALA A 183 -1.93 -3.10 8.44
N THR A 184 -1.06 -2.53 7.61
CA THR A 184 -1.43 -1.44 6.70
C THR A 184 -1.92 -2.03 5.39
N LEU A 185 -2.98 -1.46 4.81
CA LEU A 185 -3.58 -1.88 3.55
C LEU A 185 -3.59 -0.70 2.58
N GLY A 186 -3.51 -1.00 1.28
CA GLY A 186 -3.60 0.01 0.23
C GLY A 186 -2.32 0.80 0.06
N MET A 187 -1.17 0.27 0.47
CA MET A 187 0.12 0.96 0.33
C MET A 187 0.44 1.24 -1.14
N VAL A 188 0.15 0.28 -2.02
CA VAL A 188 0.35 0.46 -3.46
C VAL A 188 -0.75 1.31 -4.08
N ALA A 189 -1.96 1.27 -3.53
CA ALA A 189 -3.06 2.12 -3.96
C ALA A 189 -2.75 3.62 -3.80
N LEU A 190 -1.80 4.00 -2.92
CA LEU A 190 -1.32 5.39 -2.81
C LEU A 190 -0.75 5.93 -4.12
N ALA A 191 -0.12 5.09 -4.94
CA ALA A 191 0.38 5.50 -6.26
C ALA A 191 -0.76 5.79 -7.24
N LEU A 192 -1.99 5.35 -6.94
CA LEU A 192 -3.18 5.51 -7.78
C LEU A 192 -3.96 6.79 -7.47
N VAL A 193 -3.56 7.60 -6.47
CA VAL A 193 -4.24 8.87 -6.11
C VAL A 193 -4.46 9.76 -7.33
N PHE A 194 -3.47 9.83 -8.22
CA PHE A 194 -3.51 10.65 -9.43
C PHE A 194 -3.98 9.86 -10.67
N HIS A 195 -4.40 8.61 -10.54
CA HIS A 195 -4.97 7.87 -11.66
C HIS A 195 -6.24 8.60 -12.17
N PRO A 196 -6.51 8.65 -13.50
CA PRO A 196 -7.64 9.40 -14.05
C PRO A 196 -9.01 9.04 -13.45
N ASN A 197 -9.17 7.80 -12.99
CA ASN A 197 -10.41 7.33 -12.35
C ASN A 197 -10.58 7.84 -10.89
N TYR A 198 -9.50 8.26 -10.23
CA TYR A 198 -9.48 8.55 -8.79
C TYR A 198 -9.10 9.98 -8.45
N VAL A 199 -8.41 10.69 -9.34
CA VAL A 199 -7.98 12.08 -9.11
C VAL A 199 -9.16 13.02 -8.85
N GLY A 200 -10.33 12.73 -9.44
CA GLY A 200 -11.56 13.49 -9.21
C GLY A 200 -12.14 13.35 -7.80
N GLU A 201 -11.70 12.36 -7.02
CA GLU A 201 -12.08 12.16 -5.61
C GLU A 201 -11.22 12.99 -4.65
N HIS A 202 -10.25 13.73 -5.18
CA HIS A 202 -9.31 14.55 -4.44
C HIS A 202 -9.47 16.04 -4.77
N ASN A 203 -9.15 16.88 -3.80
CA ASN A 203 -8.90 18.30 -4.01
C ASN A 203 -7.40 18.45 -4.25
N VAL A 204 -7.02 18.84 -5.48
CA VAL A 204 -5.63 18.99 -5.89
C VAL A 204 -5.34 20.46 -6.15
N THR A 205 -4.22 20.95 -5.61
CA THR A 205 -3.69 22.28 -5.88
C THR A 205 -2.27 22.15 -6.35
N CYS A 206 -1.88 22.91 -7.39
CA CYS A 206 -0.49 23.00 -7.74
C CYS A 206 0.16 24.12 -6.95
N GLU A 207 1.26 23.79 -6.28
CA GLU A 207 1.98 24.74 -5.44
C GLU A 207 3.11 25.42 -6.19
N GLY A 208 3.69 24.76 -7.20
CA GLY A 208 4.72 25.37 -8.03
C GLY A 208 5.77 24.37 -8.53
N LEU A 209 6.81 24.91 -9.15
CA LEU A 209 8.00 24.16 -9.53
C LEU A 209 8.97 24.09 -8.34
N GLY A 210 9.10 22.92 -7.73
CA GLY A 210 10.10 22.63 -6.70
C GLY A 210 11.20 21.72 -7.22
N GLN A 211 11.82 20.98 -6.30
CA GLN A 211 12.76 19.92 -6.63
C GLN A 211 12.63 18.75 -5.67
N TRP A 212 12.96 17.56 -6.17
CA TRP A 212 13.13 16.37 -5.35
C TRP A 212 14.52 15.77 -5.61
N ARG A 213 15.37 15.71 -4.59
CA ARG A 213 16.76 15.22 -4.67
C ARG A 213 17.55 15.83 -5.85
N GLY A 214 17.42 17.14 -6.06
CA GLY A 214 18.10 17.88 -7.12
C GLY A 214 17.46 17.76 -8.52
N ARG A 215 16.36 17.00 -8.67
CA ARG A 215 15.59 16.97 -9.92
C ARG A 215 14.43 17.96 -9.86
N PRO A 216 14.25 18.83 -10.88
CA PRO A 216 13.07 19.70 -10.98
C PRO A 216 11.78 18.89 -10.97
N ALA A 217 10.81 19.31 -10.15
CA ALA A 217 9.55 18.59 -10.01
C ALA A 217 8.38 19.53 -9.73
N TRP A 218 7.26 19.30 -10.40
CA TRP A 218 5.99 19.91 -10.07
C TRP A 218 5.49 19.39 -8.73
N GLN A 219 5.20 20.32 -7.82
CA GLN A 219 4.70 20.02 -6.49
C GLN A 219 3.18 20.16 -6.46
N LEU A 220 2.49 19.03 -6.24
CA LEU A 220 1.03 18.97 -6.12
C LEU A 220 0.65 18.62 -4.70
N ARG A 221 -0.18 19.44 -4.07
CA ARG A 221 -0.84 19.11 -2.81
C ARG A 221 -2.18 18.45 -3.13
N PHE A 222 -2.50 17.36 -2.46
CA PHE A 222 -3.78 16.67 -2.59
C PHE A 222 -4.43 16.41 -1.24
N GLN A 223 -5.76 16.26 -1.25
CA GLN A 223 -6.53 15.84 -0.08
C GLN A 223 -7.79 15.10 -0.54
N GLU A 224 -8.06 13.94 0.06
CA GLU A 224 -9.31 13.22 -0.18
C GLU A 224 -10.54 14.07 0.19
N ARG A 225 -11.55 14.05 -0.68
CA ARG A 225 -12.80 14.79 -0.45
C ARG A 225 -13.59 14.18 0.71
N PRO A 226 -14.31 14.99 1.51
CA PRO A 226 -15.05 14.50 2.67
C PRO A 226 -16.17 13.51 2.30
N ASN A 227 -16.78 13.67 1.12
CA ASN A 227 -17.93 12.88 0.66
C ASN A 227 -17.56 11.56 -0.02
N ARG A 228 -16.27 11.18 -0.03
CA ARG A 228 -15.82 9.91 -0.59
C ARG A 228 -16.37 8.74 0.25
N LYS A 229 -16.94 7.74 -0.42
CA LYS A 229 -17.59 6.60 0.27
C LYS A 229 -16.61 5.59 0.83
N PHE A 230 -15.45 5.43 0.20
CA PHE A 230 -14.45 4.41 0.55
C PHE A 230 -13.05 5.04 0.46
N SER A 231 -12.18 4.70 1.41
CA SER A 231 -10.74 4.94 1.26
C SER A 231 -10.05 3.62 0.97
N ASP A 232 -9.20 3.60 -0.05
CA ASP A 232 -8.41 2.42 -0.42
C ASP A 232 -7.27 2.17 0.58
N PHE A 233 -6.88 3.20 1.33
CA PHE A 233 -5.86 3.09 2.37
C PHE A 233 -6.50 2.94 3.75
N GLY A 234 -5.90 2.10 4.59
CA GLY A 234 -6.32 1.99 5.97
C GLY A 234 -5.52 0.99 6.78
N PHE A 235 -5.96 0.82 8.01
CA PHE A 235 -5.37 -0.11 8.96
C PHE A 235 -6.33 -1.27 9.20
N ARG A 236 -5.79 -2.47 9.33
CA ARG A 236 -6.56 -3.62 9.82
C ARG A 236 -5.93 -4.15 11.09
N ILE A 237 -6.74 -4.22 12.13
CA ILE A 237 -6.35 -4.77 13.43
C ILE A 237 -7.21 -5.99 13.68
N ARG A 238 -6.58 -7.18 13.65
CA ARG A 238 -7.30 -8.46 13.62
C ARG A 238 -8.27 -8.48 12.41
N GLU A 239 -9.57 -8.58 12.68
CA GLU A 239 -10.65 -8.62 11.67
C GLU A 239 -11.32 -7.25 11.44
N HIS A 240 -10.90 -6.20 12.15
CA HIS A 240 -11.52 -4.87 12.03
C HIS A 240 -10.72 -3.95 11.12
N SER A 241 -11.40 -3.39 10.11
CA SER A 241 -10.84 -2.40 9.19
C SER A 241 -11.14 -0.98 9.62
N PHE A 242 -10.14 -0.11 9.54
CA PHE A 242 -10.18 1.31 9.86
C PHE A 242 -9.70 2.09 8.62
N PRO A 243 -10.60 2.46 7.70
CA PRO A 243 -10.24 3.26 6.54
C PRO A 243 -9.73 4.63 6.99
N ALA A 244 -8.69 5.12 6.32
CA ALA A 244 -8.07 6.40 6.66
C ALA A 244 -8.11 7.31 5.43
N LYS A 245 -8.66 8.51 5.59
CA LYS A 245 -8.61 9.53 4.53
C LYS A 245 -7.25 10.20 4.56
N LEU A 246 -6.66 10.37 3.40
CA LEU A 246 -5.33 10.93 3.26
C LEU A 246 -5.31 12.30 2.61
N LYS A 247 -4.35 13.09 3.04
CA LYS A 247 -3.85 14.29 2.38
C LYS A 247 -2.36 14.15 2.19
N GLY A 248 -1.77 15.05 1.43
CA GLY A 248 -0.34 15.05 1.27
C GLY A 248 0.15 15.83 0.08
N ARG A 249 1.35 15.48 -0.35
CA ARG A 249 2.08 16.13 -1.42
C ARG A 249 2.77 15.13 -2.31
N ALA A 250 2.75 15.42 -3.60
CA ALA A 250 3.40 14.64 -4.63
C ALA A 250 4.35 15.52 -5.45
N TRP A 251 5.45 14.91 -5.88
CA TRP A 251 6.43 15.54 -6.75
C TRP A 251 6.47 14.78 -8.07
N PHE A 252 6.15 15.46 -9.16
CA PHE A 252 6.17 14.90 -10.50
C PHE A 252 7.31 15.49 -11.32
N ALA A 253 8.09 14.65 -11.98
CA ALA A 253 9.19 15.10 -12.84
C ALA A 253 8.67 16.06 -13.93
N VAL A 254 9.37 17.16 -14.19
CA VAL A 254 8.92 18.16 -15.18
C VAL A 254 8.93 17.60 -16.61
N ASP A 255 9.89 16.74 -16.91
CA ASP A 255 10.13 16.16 -18.23
C ASP A 255 9.25 14.93 -18.50
N THR A 256 9.23 13.97 -17.58
CA THR A 256 8.55 12.68 -17.76
C THR A 256 7.18 12.59 -17.08
N HIS A 257 6.85 13.55 -16.21
CA HIS A 257 5.64 13.53 -15.38
C HIS A 257 5.54 12.28 -14.49
N GLU A 258 6.66 11.61 -14.22
CA GLU A 258 6.72 10.47 -13.31
C GLU A 258 6.58 10.92 -11.86
N LEU A 259 5.84 10.15 -11.06
CA LEU A 259 5.78 10.35 -9.61
C LEU A 259 7.14 10.03 -8.98
N LEU A 260 7.84 11.05 -8.51
CA LEU A 260 9.17 10.94 -7.90
C LEU A 260 9.12 10.71 -6.39
N ARG A 261 8.10 11.29 -5.74
CA ARG A 261 7.88 11.22 -4.30
C ARG A 261 6.41 11.43 -4.01
N LEU A 262 5.95 10.72 -2.99
CA LEU A 262 4.65 10.92 -2.37
C LEU A 262 4.87 10.99 -0.86
N GLU A 263 4.30 11.99 -0.22
CA GLU A 263 4.23 12.14 1.22
C GLU A 263 2.77 12.27 1.62
N THR A 264 2.35 11.49 2.60
CA THR A 264 0.95 11.39 3.01
C THR A 264 0.81 11.56 4.51
N ASP A 265 -0.34 12.08 4.90
CA ASP A 265 -0.77 12.22 6.29
C ASP A 265 -2.29 12.05 6.34
N LEU A 266 -2.82 11.83 7.54
CA LEU A 266 -4.25 11.73 7.78
C LEU A 266 -4.94 13.08 7.57
N VAL A 267 -6.12 13.04 6.96
CA VAL A 267 -7.03 14.20 6.95
C VAL A 267 -7.60 14.44 8.35
N GLU A 268 -7.94 13.36 9.05
CA GLU A 268 -8.56 13.36 10.36
C GLU A 268 -8.00 12.22 11.23
N PRO A 269 -7.89 12.41 12.56
CA PRO A 269 -7.43 11.35 13.44
C PRO A 269 -8.36 10.13 13.40
N LEU A 270 -7.85 8.97 13.81
CA LEU A 270 -8.63 7.74 14.00
C LEU A 270 -8.63 7.33 15.49
N PRO A 271 -9.49 7.94 16.35
CA PRO A 271 -9.48 7.70 17.78
C PRO A 271 -9.72 6.25 18.19
N LYS A 272 -10.49 5.49 17.40
CA LYS A 272 -10.79 4.07 17.65
C LYS A 272 -9.54 3.20 17.74
N ILE A 273 -8.46 3.60 17.06
CA ILE A 273 -7.17 2.93 17.09
C ILE A 273 -6.07 3.79 17.71
N ARG A 274 -6.45 4.89 18.39
CA ARG A 274 -5.56 5.87 19.04
C ARG A 274 -4.52 6.46 18.08
N LEU A 275 -4.87 6.60 16.81
CA LEU A 275 -4.00 7.24 15.84
C LEU A 275 -4.38 8.73 15.77
N TYR A 276 -3.52 9.53 16.39
CA TYR A 276 -3.58 10.99 16.40
C TYR A 276 -2.32 11.52 15.72
N ARG A 277 -2.33 12.81 15.38
CA ARG A 277 -1.10 13.53 15.04
C ARG A 277 -0.50 14.12 16.30
#